data_AF-A0A9X5CFU1-F1
#
_entry.id   AF-A0A9X5CFU1-F1
#
_cell.length_a   1.000
_cell.length_b   1.000
_cell.length_c   1.000
_cell.angle_alpha   90.00
_cell.angle_beta   90.00
_cell.angle_gamma   90.00
#
_symmetry.space_group_name_H-M   'P 1'
#
loop_
_entity.id
_entity.type
_entity.pdbx_description
1 polymer ?
#
loop_
_entity_poly.entity_id
_entity_poly.type
_entity_poly.pdbx_seq_one_letter_code
_entity_poly.pdbx_strand_id
1 'polypeptide(L)'
;DASARPRMAAGAPATVDFTAAPLPPDMAWLPTAALTLGLRVPQPPVSVVEGVATDRYLESTGARIGQRLSVQLGGGSVPVRIARAVRALPTTPSDGADDDGGALLLDLASVNRALQAAKGNAVLPNEWWLSTEPGASSQVAAALRQRPDIDPSRVVVRDEIAERLRDDPFGAGPGNAFAAAAF
;
A
#
# COMPACT_ATOMS: atom_id res chain seq x y z
N ASP A 1 9.26 -37.82 17.30
CA ASP A 1 8.73 -36.44 17.33
C ASP A 1 9.87 -35.49 16.98
N ALA A 2 10.06 -35.20 15.69
CA ALA A 2 11.22 -34.49 15.18
C ALA A 2 10.75 -33.25 14.40
N SER A 3 10.31 -32.25 15.15
CA SER A 3 10.12 -30.90 14.63
C SER A 3 11.48 -30.36 14.17
N ALA A 4 11.62 -30.15 12.87
CA ALA A 4 12.76 -29.47 12.28
C ALA A 4 12.82 -28.04 12.82
N ARG A 5 13.87 -27.70 13.59
CA ARG A 5 14.10 -26.30 14.00
C ARG A 5 14.87 -25.60 12.88
N PRO A 6 14.25 -24.66 12.14
CA PRO A 6 14.98 -23.86 11.18
C PRO A 6 16.05 -23.05 11.93
N ARG A 7 17.25 -22.96 11.34
CA ARG A 7 18.37 -22.18 11.89
C ARG A 7 18.77 -21.10 10.90
N MET A 8 19.09 -19.91 11.40
CA MET A 8 19.74 -18.90 10.58
C MET A 8 21.21 -19.24 10.43
N ALA A 9 21.69 -19.33 9.19
CA ALA A 9 23.11 -19.41 8.90
C ALA A 9 23.72 -18.01 8.97
N ALA A 10 24.98 -17.93 9.41
CA ALA A 10 25.73 -16.68 9.43
C ALA A 10 26.16 -16.31 8.00
N GLY A 11 25.92 -15.06 7.58
CA GLY A 11 26.35 -14.55 6.27
C GLY A 11 25.40 -13.53 5.65
N ALA A 12 25.84 -12.93 4.54
CA ALA A 12 25.03 -12.11 3.65
C ALA A 12 25.03 -12.78 2.25
N PRO A 13 23.85 -13.07 1.65
CA PRO A 13 22.50 -12.79 2.14
C PRO A 13 22.05 -13.68 3.30
N ALA A 14 21.01 -13.23 4.02
CA ALA A 14 20.40 -13.99 5.10
C ALA A 14 19.93 -15.36 4.60
N THR A 15 20.42 -16.43 5.22
CA THR A 15 20.17 -17.82 4.80
C THR A 15 19.50 -18.59 5.95
N VAL A 16 18.46 -19.38 5.62
CA VAL A 16 17.76 -20.25 6.59
C VAL A 16 17.96 -21.69 6.18
N ASP A 17 18.57 -22.48 7.05
CA ASP A 17 18.73 -23.92 6.86
C ASP A 17 17.62 -24.65 7.61
N PHE A 18 16.98 -25.61 6.96
CA PHE A 18 16.02 -26.53 7.56
C PHE A 18 16.19 -27.93 6.98
N THR A 19 15.79 -28.95 7.73
CA THR A 19 15.82 -30.34 7.28
C THR A 19 14.42 -30.91 7.35
N ALA A 20 13.87 -31.31 6.21
CA ALA A 20 12.62 -32.07 6.18
C ALA A 20 12.95 -33.56 6.06
N ALA A 21 12.29 -34.39 6.88
CA ALA A 21 12.41 -35.84 6.73
C ALA A 21 11.76 -36.28 5.40
N PRO A 22 12.42 -37.14 4.60
CA PRO A 22 11.80 -37.71 3.42
C PRO A 22 10.55 -38.49 3.79
N LEU A 23 9.49 -38.38 2.98
CA LEU A 23 8.34 -39.28 3.08
C LEU A 23 8.77 -40.69 2.65
N PRO A 24 8.55 -41.72 3.49
CA PRO A 24 8.79 -43.11 3.11
C PRO A 24 7.97 -43.49 1.85
N PRO A 25 8.49 -44.32 0.93
CA PRO A 25 7.80 -44.67 -0.30
C PRO A 25 6.43 -45.35 -0.08
N ASP A 26 6.31 -46.14 0.99
CA ASP A 26 5.08 -46.80 1.44
C ASP A 26 4.03 -45.84 2.02
N MET A 27 4.42 -44.59 2.26
CA MET A 27 3.57 -43.49 2.72
C MET A 27 3.35 -42.40 1.65
N ALA A 28 3.78 -42.63 0.40
CA ALA A 28 3.61 -41.68 -0.71
C ALA A 28 2.14 -41.41 -1.10
N TRP A 29 1.21 -42.23 -0.62
CA TRP A 29 -0.23 -42.03 -0.77
C TRP A 29 -0.82 -41.03 0.25
N LEU A 30 -0.05 -40.63 1.28
CA LEU A 30 -0.47 -39.58 2.20
C LEU A 30 -0.52 -38.22 1.47
N PRO A 31 -1.49 -37.35 1.80
CA PRO A 31 -1.48 -35.98 1.30
C PRO A 31 -0.15 -35.33 1.65
N THR A 32 0.53 -34.71 0.67
CA THR A 32 1.77 -33.98 0.91
C THR A 32 1.54 -32.95 2.01
N ALA A 33 2.18 -33.16 3.17
CA ALA A 33 2.13 -32.18 4.25
C ALA A 33 2.84 -30.91 3.77
N ALA A 34 2.11 -29.80 3.70
CA ALA A 34 2.72 -28.52 3.39
C ALA A 34 3.62 -28.09 4.56
N LEU A 35 4.92 -27.94 4.31
CA LEU A 35 5.84 -27.31 5.25
C LEU A 35 5.82 -25.80 5.01
N THR A 36 5.34 -25.03 5.98
CA THR A 36 5.38 -23.56 5.94
C THR A 36 6.53 -23.03 6.77
N LEU A 37 7.45 -22.30 6.14
CA LEU A 37 8.53 -21.58 6.82
C LEU A 37 8.13 -20.11 6.98
N GLY A 38 7.90 -19.69 8.23
CA GLY A 38 7.64 -18.29 8.56
C GLY A 38 8.95 -17.58 8.93
N LEU A 39 9.35 -16.59 8.14
CA LEU A 39 10.48 -15.71 8.49
C LEU A 39 9.95 -14.40 9.09
N ARG A 40 10.42 -14.06 10.29
CA ARG A 40 10.14 -12.77 10.93
C ARG A 40 11.44 -12.01 11.13
N VAL A 41 11.54 -10.85 10.51
CA VAL A 41 12.64 -9.92 10.77
C VAL A 41 12.27 -9.10 12.01
N PRO A 42 13.09 -9.08 13.07
CA PRO A 42 12.87 -8.18 14.20
C PRO A 42 12.90 -6.74 13.70
N GLN A 43 11.85 -5.98 14.00
CA GLN A 43 11.74 -4.57 13.65
C GLN A 43 11.36 -3.77 14.90
N PRO A 44 11.80 -2.51 15.03
CA PRO A 44 11.38 -1.64 16.12
C PRO A 44 9.83 -1.57 16.15
N PRO A 45 9.21 -1.78 17.32
CA PRO A 45 7.75 -1.75 17.42
C PRO A 45 7.24 -0.34 17.12
N VAL A 46 6.22 -0.24 16.25
CA VAL A 46 5.46 1.00 16.04
C VAL A 46 4.27 0.97 16.97
N SER A 47 4.37 1.66 18.10
CA SER A 47 3.27 1.70 19.09
C SER A 47 2.14 2.64 18.66
N VAL A 48 2.42 3.63 17.79
CA VAL A 48 1.48 4.60 17.23
C VAL A 48 1.99 5.06 15.86
N VAL A 49 1.09 5.13 14.87
CA VAL A 49 1.34 5.71 13.54
C VAL A 49 0.91 7.18 13.54
N GLU A 50 1.77 8.09 13.11
CA GLU A 50 1.40 9.50 12.87
C GLU A 50 0.53 9.59 11.61
N GLY A 51 -0.54 10.38 11.66
CA GLY A 51 -1.41 10.61 10.51
C GLY A 51 -1.72 12.09 10.28
N VAL A 52 -1.95 12.44 9.02
CA VAL A 52 -2.45 13.75 8.59
C VAL A 52 -3.88 13.58 8.10
N ALA A 53 -4.81 14.25 8.76
CA ALA A 53 -6.23 14.19 8.41
C ALA A 53 -6.64 15.36 7.51
N THR A 54 -7.66 15.18 6.68
CA THR A 54 -8.35 16.33 6.07
C THR A 54 -9.26 17.01 7.08
N ASP A 55 -9.55 18.30 6.89
CA ASP A 55 -10.50 19.05 7.73
C ASP A 55 -11.86 18.34 7.77
N ARG A 56 -12.35 17.86 6.63
CA ARG A 56 -13.58 17.07 6.50
C ARG A 56 -13.54 15.76 7.30
N TYR A 57 -12.39 15.06 7.35
CA TYR A 57 -12.25 13.87 8.18
C TYR A 57 -12.44 14.18 9.66
N LEU A 58 -11.89 15.30 10.14
CA LEU A 58 -12.06 15.74 11.53
C LEU A 58 -13.52 16.10 11.83
N GLU A 59 -14.18 16.81 10.92
CA GLU A 59 -15.60 17.17 11.04
C GLU A 59 -16.51 15.94 11.07
N SER A 60 -16.33 14.99 10.14
CA SER A 60 -17.16 13.79 10.02
C SER A 60 -16.96 12.80 11.17
N THR A 61 -15.75 12.72 11.73
CA THR A 61 -15.44 11.77 12.82
C THR A 61 -15.49 12.39 14.21
N GLY A 62 -15.54 13.73 14.31
CA GLY A 62 -15.37 14.46 15.56
C GLY A 62 -13.96 14.38 16.14
N ALA A 63 -12.99 13.89 15.37
CA ALA A 63 -11.62 13.72 15.82
C ALA A 63 -10.86 15.05 15.89
N ARG A 64 -9.76 15.08 16.64
CA ARG A 64 -8.94 16.28 16.85
C ARG A 64 -7.46 16.02 16.63
N ILE A 65 -6.72 17.06 16.26
CA ILE A 65 -5.25 17.04 16.27
C ILE A 65 -4.77 16.66 17.68
N GLY A 66 -3.79 15.76 17.75
CA GLY A 66 -3.25 15.16 18.97
C GLY A 66 -4.01 13.92 19.46
N GLN A 67 -5.24 13.69 18.99
CA GLN A 67 -6.04 12.55 19.42
C GLN A 67 -5.48 11.24 18.86
N ARG A 68 -5.55 10.19 19.68
CA ARG A 68 -5.27 8.81 19.27
C ARG A 68 -6.56 8.09 18.91
N LEU A 69 -6.57 7.42 17.76
CA LEU A 69 -7.67 6.69 17.16
C LEU A 69 -7.26 5.24 16.87
N SER A 70 -8.24 4.34 16.80
CA SER A 70 -8.09 2.98 16.29
C SER A 70 -8.69 2.93 14.89
N VAL A 71 -7.85 2.82 13.86
CA VAL A 71 -8.28 2.85 12.45
C VAL A 71 -8.24 1.44 11.87
N GLN A 72 -9.32 1.02 11.21
CA GLN A 72 -9.41 -0.29 10.59
C GLN A 72 -8.77 -0.27 9.20
N LEU A 73 -7.68 -1.02 9.01
CA LEU A 73 -6.92 -1.10 7.76
C LEU A 73 -6.47 -2.55 7.50
N GLY A 74 -6.65 -3.06 6.27
CA GLY A 74 -6.17 -4.40 5.91
C GLY A 74 -6.69 -5.53 6.81
N GLY A 75 -7.92 -5.41 7.30
CA GLY A 75 -8.53 -6.36 8.25
C GLY A 75 -7.97 -6.31 9.69
N GLY A 76 -7.10 -5.34 9.99
CA GLY A 76 -6.52 -5.10 11.32
C GLY A 76 -6.85 -3.71 11.86
N SER A 77 -6.56 -3.51 13.15
CA SER A 77 -6.65 -2.21 13.83
C SER A 77 -5.24 -1.60 13.90
N VAL A 78 -5.13 -0.34 13.47
CA VAL A 78 -3.89 0.44 13.53
C VAL A 78 -4.09 1.62 14.49
N PRO A 79 -3.26 1.76 15.53
CA PRO A 79 -3.32 2.92 16.40
C PRO A 79 -2.72 4.13 15.67
N VAL A 80 -3.54 5.14 15.41
CA VAL A 80 -3.14 6.37 14.73
C VAL A 80 -3.21 7.55 15.69
N ARG A 81 -2.23 8.46 15.64
CA ARG A 81 -2.33 9.79 16.25
C ARG A 81 -2.43 10.84 15.15
N ILE A 82 -3.44 11.70 15.21
CA ILE A 82 -3.56 12.81 14.26
C ILE A 82 -2.51 13.85 14.60
N ALA A 83 -1.46 13.96 13.79
CA ALA A 83 -0.38 14.92 13.99
C ALA A 83 -0.72 16.29 13.43
N ARG A 84 -1.50 16.34 12.34
CA ARG A 84 -1.84 17.57 11.63
C ARG A 84 -3.15 17.45 10.85
N ALA A 85 -3.71 18.60 10.49
CA ALA A 85 -4.81 18.72 9.54
C ALA A 85 -4.39 19.47 8.27
N VAL A 86 -4.98 19.10 7.14
CA VAL A 86 -4.85 19.79 5.85
C VAL A 86 -6.24 19.96 5.23
N ARG A 87 -6.39 20.93 4.34
CA ARG A 87 -7.68 21.14 3.67
C ARG A 87 -8.06 19.99 2.74
N ALA A 88 -7.10 19.51 1.97
CA ALA A 88 -7.29 18.46 0.97
C ALA A 88 -6.02 17.63 0.82
N LEU A 89 -6.18 16.41 0.33
CA LEU A 89 -5.09 15.56 -0.15
C LEU A 89 -5.27 15.33 -1.66
N PRO A 90 -4.18 15.12 -2.41
CA PRO A 90 -4.28 14.69 -3.81
C PRO A 90 -5.14 13.43 -3.92
N THR A 91 -5.87 13.32 -5.02
CA THR A 91 -6.73 12.17 -5.40
C THR A 91 -7.84 11.80 -4.41
N THR A 92 -8.03 12.56 -3.33
CA THR A 92 -9.18 12.42 -2.44
C THR A 92 -10.25 13.43 -2.86
N PRO A 93 -11.52 13.04 -3.04
CA PRO A 93 -12.58 13.98 -3.36
C PRO A 93 -12.61 15.13 -2.34
N SER A 94 -12.35 16.35 -2.80
CA SER A 94 -12.39 17.56 -1.97
C SER A 94 -13.78 18.21 -1.94
N ASP A 95 -14.66 17.82 -2.87
CA ASP A 95 -15.79 18.65 -3.30
C ASP A 95 -17.10 18.24 -2.63
N GLY A 96 -17.03 17.45 -1.55
CA GLY A 96 -18.21 17.14 -0.75
C GLY A 96 -19.26 16.33 -1.51
N ALA A 97 -18.85 15.38 -2.36
CA ALA A 97 -19.73 14.26 -2.67
C ALA A 97 -20.24 13.71 -1.32
N ASP A 98 -21.55 13.79 -1.10
CA ASP A 98 -22.14 13.86 0.25
C ASP A 98 -21.73 12.70 1.19
N ASP A 99 -21.25 11.58 0.64
CA ASP A 99 -20.82 10.38 1.36
C ASP A 99 -19.30 10.22 1.60
N ASP A 100 -18.43 11.10 1.07
CA ASP A 100 -16.98 11.00 1.36
C ASP A 100 -16.73 11.50 2.79
N GLY A 101 -16.34 10.65 3.73
CA GLY A 101 -16.04 11.04 5.12
C GLY A 101 -14.71 11.80 5.30
N GLY A 102 -14.08 12.27 4.22
CA GLY A 102 -12.74 12.85 4.23
C GLY A 102 -11.65 11.78 4.20
N ALA A 103 -10.39 12.19 4.35
CA ALA A 103 -9.24 11.33 4.16
C ALA A 103 -8.19 11.42 5.28
N LEU A 104 -7.41 10.35 5.39
CA LEU A 104 -6.32 10.18 6.35
C LEU A 104 -5.07 9.66 5.63
N LEU A 105 -4.01 10.47 5.61
CA LEU A 105 -2.70 10.09 5.08
C LEU A 105 -1.84 9.47 6.18
N LEU A 106 -1.28 8.30 5.89
CA LEU A 106 -0.46 7.52 6.81
C LEU A 106 0.81 7.03 6.11
N ASP A 107 1.89 6.86 6.88
CA ASP A 107 3.09 6.17 6.39
C ASP A 107 2.82 4.66 6.25
N LEU A 108 2.80 4.17 5.00
CA LEU A 108 2.50 2.77 4.68
C LEU A 108 3.48 1.80 5.37
N ALA A 109 4.76 2.16 5.49
CA ALA A 109 5.75 1.32 6.14
C ALA A 109 5.41 1.12 7.62
N SER A 110 5.08 2.21 8.33
CA SER A 110 4.67 2.15 9.74
C SER A 110 3.33 1.46 9.95
N VAL A 111 2.36 1.64 9.06
CA VAL A 111 1.10 0.87 9.05
C VAL A 111 1.38 -0.62 8.94
N ASN A 112 2.20 -1.03 7.97
CA ASN A 112 2.52 -2.44 7.76
C ASN A 112 3.31 -3.04 8.93
N ARG A 113 4.20 -2.26 9.57
CA ARG A 113 4.85 -2.72 10.82
C ARG A 113 3.85 -2.98 11.94
N ALA A 114 2.87 -2.10 12.13
CA ALA A 114 1.84 -2.26 13.14
C ALA A 114 0.96 -3.49 12.87
N LEU A 115 0.52 -3.68 11.62
CA LEU A 115 -0.32 -4.82 11.21
C LEU A 115 0.43 -6.16 11.32
N GLN A 116 1.71 -6.18 10.90
CA GLN A 116 2.55 -7.36 10.98
C GLN A 116 2.82 -7.78 12.43
N ALA A 117 3.04 -6.82 13.33
CA ALA A 117 3.22 -7.10 14.75
C ALA A 117 1.97 -7.74 15.39
N ALA A 118 0.77 -7.34 14.95
CA ALA A 118 -0.49 -7.78 15.55
C ALA A 118 -1.01 -9.12 15.00
N LYS A 119 -1.03 -9.30 13.67
CA LYS A 119 -1.70 -10.44 13.02
C LYS A 119 -0.96 -11.05 11.83
N GLY A 120 0.22 -10.53 11.47
CA GLY A 120 0.92 -10.97 10.26
C GLY A 120 0.32 -10.42 8.95
N ASN A 121 -0.58 -9.42 9.04
CA ASN A 121 -1.22 -8.81 7.88
C ASN A 121 -0.38 -7.66 7.30
N ALA A 122 -0.61 -7.33 6.03
CA ALA A 122 -0.10 -6.12 5.40
C ALA A 122 -1.14 -5.53 4.44
N VAL A 123 -1.10 -4.22 4.27
CA VAL A 123 -1.74 -3.51 3.16
C VAL A 123 -0.74 -3.43 2.02
N LEU A 124 -1.18 -3.87 0.83
CA LEU A 124 -0.38 -3.77 -0.38
C LEU A 124 -0.68 -2.43 -1.08
N PRO A 125 0.34 -1.78 -1.68
CA PRO A 125 0.11 -0.63 -2.53
C PRO A 125 -0.73 -1.08 -3.73
N ASN A 126 -1.79 -0.31 -4.02
CA ASN A 126 -2.66 -0.51 -5.17
C ASN A 126 -2.38 0.50 -6.30
N GLU A 127 -1.63 1.56 -6.01
CA GLU A 127 -1.26 2.61 -6.95
C GLU A 127 0.19 3.05 -6.68
N TRP A 128 0.87 3.50 -7.74
CA TRP A 128 2.23 4.01 -7.69
C TRP A 128 2.31 5.35 -8.40
N TRP A 129 2.82 6.37 -7.70
CA TRP A 129 3.10 7.67 -8.29
C TRP A 129 4.59 7.78 -8.58
N LEU A 130 4.92 8.21 -9.79
CA LEU A 130 6.28 8.38 -10.25
C LEU A 130 6.52 9.84 -10.61
N SER A 131 7.61 10.39 -10.11
CA SER A 131 8.19 11.63 -10.63
C SER A 131 9.24 11.27 -11.68
N THR A 132 9.16 11.91 -12.83
CA THR A 132 10.12 11.77 -13.93
C THR A 132 10.95 13.03 -14.06
N GLU A 133 12.15 12.91 -14.65
CA GLU A 133 12.90 14.08 -15.08
C GLU A 133 12.08 14.92 -16.08
N PRO A 134 12.24 16.25 -16.12
CA PRO A 134 11.53 17.10 -17.07
C PRO A 134 11.66 16.59 -18.52
N GLY A 135 10.54 16.40 -19.21
CA GLY A 135 10.50 15.89 -20.59
C GLY A 135 10.66 14.37 -20.74
N ALA A 136 10.92 13.62 -19.66
CA ALA A 136 11.09 12.16 -19.72
C ALA A 136 9.78 11.36 -19.53
N SER A 137 8.65 12.02 -19.23
CA SER A 137 7.37 11.38 -18.93
C SER A 137 6.90 10.40 -20.01
N SER A 138 7.00 10.80 -21.28
CA SER A 138 6.57 9.97 -22.42
C SER A 138 7.45 8.71 -22.59
N GLN A 139 8.76 8.86 -22.43
CA GLN A 139 9.71 7.76 -22.51
C GLN A 139 9.48 6.74 -21.39
N VAL A 140 9.31 7.22 -20.15
CA VAL A 140 9.06 6.37 -18.98
C VAL A 140 7.71 5.66 -19.12
N ALA A 141 6.67 6.37 -19.56
CA ALA A 141 5.36 5.76 -19.80
C ALA A 141 5.42 4.66 -20.88
N ALA A 142 6.13 4.91 -21.99
CA ALA A 142 6.34 3.91 -23.03
C ALA A 142 7.07 2.67 -22.51
N ALA A 143 8.12 2.85 -21.69
CA ALA A 143 8.85 1.75 -21.07
C ALA A 143 7.97 0.95 -20.10
N LEU A 144 7.14 1.61 -19.28
CA LEU A 144 6.22 0.94 -18.37
C LEU A 144 5.14 0.15 -19.12
N ARG A 145 4.57 0.72 -20.20
CA ARG A 145 3.55 0.05 -21.04
C ARG A 145 4.09 -1.16 -21.80
N GLN A 146 5.40 -1.27 -22.01
CA GLN A 146 6.03 -2.43 -22.65
C GLN A 146 6.32 -3.59 -21.68
N ARG A 147 6.17 -3.38 -20.36
CA ARG A 147 6.41 -4.44 -19.39
C ARG A 147 5.31 -5.49 -19.41
N PRO A 148 5.65 -6.79 -19.42
CA PRO A 148 4.67 -7.87 -19.52
C PRO A 148 3.80 -8.01 -18.26
N ASP A 149 4.26 -7.49 -17.12
CA ASP A 149 3.57 -7.52 -15.83
C ASP A 149 2.69 -6.28 -15.57
N ILE A 150 2.61 -5.36 -16.53
CA ILE A 150 1.83 -4.12 -16.41
C ILE A 150 0.76 -4.08 -17.51
N ASP A 151 -0.49 -3.88 -17.11
CA ASP A 151 -1.56 -3.54 -18.04
C ASP A 151 -1.32 -2.11 -18.57
N PRO A 152 -1.05 -1.92 -19.88
CA PRO A 152 -0.73 -0.61 -20.43
C PRO A 152 -1.80 0.46 -20.18
N SER A 153 -3.07 0.05 -20.08
CA SER A 153 -4.21 0.94 -19.84
C SER A 153 -4.21 1.55 -18.43
N ARG A 154 -3.47 0.93 -17.50
CA ARG A 154 -3.30 1.42 -16.12
C ARG A 154 -2.17 2.45 -15.97
N VAL A 155 -1.38 2.69 -17.03
CA VAL A 155 -0.34 3.72 -17.02
C VAL A 155 -0.94 5.06 -17.39
N VAL A 156 -1.18 5.89 -16.37
CA VAL A 156 -1.75 7.23 -16.50
C VAL A 156 -0.63 8.28 -16.52
N VAL A 157 -0.66 9.17 -17.51
CA VAL A 157 0.34 10.23 -17.68
C VAL A 157 -0.35 11.59 -17.63
N ARG A 158 0.13 12.46 -16.74
CA ARG A 158 -0.44 13.79 -16.51
C ARG A 158 -0.49 14.63 -17.80
N ASP A 159 0.61 14.66 -18.55
CA ASP A 159 0.73 15.47 -19.76
C ASP A 159 -0.24 15.03 -20.86
N GLU A 160 -0.45 13.71 -21.02
CA GLU A 160 -1.41 13.13 -21.96
C GLU A 160 -2.87 13.48 -21.56
N ILE A 161 -3.19 13.48 -20.26
CA ILE A 161 -4.51 13.93 -19.79
C ILE A 161 -4.70 15.42 -20.06
N ALA A 162 -3.69 16.25 -19.76
CA ALA A 162 -3.76 17.69 -19.95
C ALA A 162 -3.88 18.07 -21.44
N GLU A 163 -3.27 17.31 -22.36
CA GLU A 163 -3.45 17.45 -23.80
C GLU A 163 -4.87 17.06 -24.23
N ARG A 164 -5.35 15.88 -23.82
CA ARG A 164 -6.71 15.44 -24.13
C ARG A 164 -7.80 16.40 -23.63
N LEU A 165 -7.64 16.96 -22.43
CA LEU A 165 -8.56 17.95 -21.88
C LEU A 165 -8.52 19.29 -22.65
N ARG A 166 -7.36 19.66 -23.22
CA ARG A 166 -7.25 20.86 -24.07
C ARG A 166 -7.94 20.65 -25.42
N ASP A 167 -7.78 19.48 -26.01
CA ASP A 167 -8.28 19.19 -27.36
C ASP A 167 -9.77 18.82 -27.40
N ASP A 168 -10.28 18.18 -26.34
CA ASP A 168 -11.68 17.80 -26.23
C ASP A 168 -12.22 18.03 -24.80
N PRO A 169 -12.53 19.29 -24.45
CA PRO A 169 -12.98 19.67 -23.10
C PRO A 169 -14.35 19.10 -22.72
N PHE A 170 -15.12 18.53 -23.67
CA PHE A 170 -16.49 18.04 -23.43
C PHE A 170 -16.67 16.53 -23.66
N GLY A 171 -15.81 15.87 -24.43
CA GLY A 171 -15.81 14.41 -24.62
C GLY A 171 -14.90 13.65 -23.66
N ALA A 172 -13.94 14.32 -23.02
CA ALA A 172 -13.26 13.80 -21.83
C ALA A 172 -14.18 13.97 -20.61
N GLY A 173 -15.10 13.02 -20.39
CA GLY A 173 -16.14 13.11 -19.36
C GLY A 173 -15.63 13.47 -17.94
N PRO A 174 -16.54 13.88 -17.03
CA PRO A 174 -16.23 14.54 -15.75
C PRO A 174 -15.16 13.87 -14.88
N GLY A 175 -15.00 12.55 -14.96
CA GLY A 175 -13.99 11.80 -14.21
C GLY A 175 -12.54 12.08 -14.59
N ASN A 176 -12.25 12.55 -15.81
CA ASN A 176 -10.87 12.81 -16.26
C ASN A 176 -10.35 14.19 -15.87
N ALA A 177 -11.24 15.17 -15.67
CA ALA A 177 -10.87 16.54 -15.30
C ALA A 177 -10.28 16.62 -13.88
N PHE A 178 -10.71 15.75 -12.97
CA PHE A 178 -10.25 15.76 -11.57
C PHE A 178 -8.84 15.20 -11.36
N ALA A 179 -8.35 14.30 -12.22
CA ALA A 179 -6.98 13.78 -12.12
C ALA A 179 -5.92 14.83 -12.47
N ALA A 180 -6.24 15.78 -13.35
CA ALA A 180 -5.32 16.85 -13.76
C ALA A 180 -5.22 17.99 -12.73
N ALA A 181 -6.26 18.22 -11.93
CA ALA A 181 -6.33 19.30 -10.93
C ALA A 181 -5.76 18.91 -9.55
N ALA A 182 -5.50 17.63 -9.30
CA ALA A 182 -5.00 17.13 -8.03
C ALA A 182 -3.48 17.30 -7.81
N PHE A 183 -2.75 17.94 -8.73
CA PHE A 183 -1.28 18.08 -8.71
C PHE A 183 -0.78 19.38 -9.32
#